data_AF-A0A6A6DW68-F1
#
_entry.id   AF-A0A6A6DW68-F1
#
_cell.length_a   1.000
_cell.length_b   1.000
_cell.length_c   1.000
_cell.angle_alpha   90.00
_cell.angle_beta   90.00
_cell.angle_gamma   90.00
#
_symmetry.space_group_name_H-M   'P 1'
#
loop_
_entity.id
_entity.type
_entity.pdbx_description
1 polymer ?
#
loop_
_entity_poly.entity_id
_entity_poly.type
_entity_poly.pdbx_seq_one_letter_code
_entity_poly.pdbx_strand_id
1 'polypeptide(L)' 'NNIPRYAILSQIWGADKEEVTFRDLVDDTGKTQAGYRKIRFCGKQAGHDGLQYLAVAVQA' A
#
# COMPACT_ATOMS: atom_id res chain seq x y z
N ASN A 1 -26.93 1.31 0.30
CA ASN A 1 -25.95 2.40 0.07
C ASN A 1 -24.92 2.39 1.19
N ASN A 2 -23.98 1.44 1.19
CA ASN A 2 -22.99 1.27 2.26
C ASN A 2 -21.62 1.00 1.63
N ILE A 3 -20.94 2.07 1.21
CA ILE A 3 -19.58 1.98 0.68
C ILE A 3 -18.63 1.96 1.89
N PRO A 4 -17.77 0.94 2.03
CA PRO A 4 -16.80 0.89 3.11
C PRO A 4 -15.89 2.12 3.05
N ARG A 5 -15.51 2.69 4.20
CA ARG A 5 -14.48 3.74 4.23
C ARG A 5 -13.12 3.12 3.95
N TYR A 6 -12.39 3.69 2.99
CA TYR A 6 -11.06 3.23 2.60
C TYR A 6 -10.08 4.39 2.51
N ALA A 7 -8.81 4.12 2.76
CA ALA A 7 -7.72 5.03 2.46
C ALA A 7 -7.17 4.71 1.06
N ILE A 8 -6.90 5.73 0.26
CA ILE A 8 -6.18 5.58 -1.02
C ILE A 8 -4.74 6.02 -0.81
N LEU A 9 -3.81 5.13 -1.15
CA LEU A 9 -2.41 5.44 -1.25
C LEU A 9 -2.09 5.83 -2.70
N SER A 10 -2.04 7.14 -2.98
CA SER A 10 -1.86 7.71 -4.33
C SER A 10 -0.55 8.49 -4.44
N GLN A 11 0.57 7.81 -4.65
CA GLN A 11 1.79 8.40 -5.25
C GLN A 11 2.76 7.26 -5.61
N ILE A 12 3.47 7.41 -6.72
CA ILE A 12 4.52 6.50 -7.18
C ILE A 12 5.75 6.76 -6.30
N TRP A 13 6.20 5.74 -5.58
CA TRP A 13 7.09 5.93 -4.43
C TRP A 13 8.57 5.80 -4.83
N GLY A 14 9.12 6.86 -5.42
CA GLY A 14 10.55 6.96 -5.72
C GLY A 14 10.91 6.47 -7.13
N ALA A 15 12.19 6.17 -7.36
CA ALA A 15 12.63 5.54 -8.61
C ALA A 15 12.07 4.10 -8.69
N ASP A 16 11.90 3.54 -9.89
CA ASP A 16 11.32 2.19 -10.15
C ASP A 16 11.83 1.07 -9.23
N LYS A 17 13.02 1.22 -8.64
CA LYS A 17 13.68 0.25 -7.75
C LYS A 17 13.23 0.34 -6.28
N GLU A 18 12.52 1.39 -5.89
CA GLU A 18 12.03 1.62 -4.52
C GLU A 18 10.53 1.35 -4.37
N GLU A 19 9.84 1.20 -5.50
CA GLU A 19 8.42 0.89 -5.57
C GLU A 19 8.16 -0.62 -5.42
N VAL A 20 7.01 -0.95 -4.83
CA VAL A 20 6.55 -2.34 -4.72
C VAL A 20 5.62 -2.62 -5.88
N THR A 21 5.96 -3.61 -6.70
CA THR A 21 5.09 -4.06 -7.79
C THR A 21 3.91 -4.87 -7.24
N PHE A 22 2.85 -5.03 -8.04
CA PHE A 22 1.77 -5.95 -7.68
C PHE A 22 2.30 -7.37 -7.42
N ARG A 23 3.25 -7.83 -8.24
CA ARG A 23 3.87 -9.14 -8.08
C ARG A 23 4.63 -9.25 -6.77
N ASP A 24 5.35 -8.22 -6.36
CA ASP A 24 6.08 -8.21 -5.09
C ASP A 24 5.16 -8.31 -3.86
N LEU A 25 3.90 -7.84 -3.97
CA LEU A 25 2.88 -7.99 -2.93
C LEU A 25 2.27 -9.39 -2.93
N VAL A 26 2.01 -9.97 -4.11
CA VAL A 26 1.43 -11.31 -4.24
C VAL A 26 2.43 -12.40 -3.85
N ASP A 27 3.68 -12.26 -4.29
CA ASP A 27 4.76 -13.23 -4.03
C ASP A 27 5.43 -12.98 -2.67
N ASP A 28 5.00 -11.95 -1.93
CA ASP A 28 5.54 -11.57 -0.61
C ASP A 28 7.04 -11.22 -0.63
N THR A 29 7.59 -10.92 -1.82
CA THR A 29 9.01 -10.59 -2.07
C THR A 29 9.33 -9.11 -1.85
N GLY A 30 8.31 -8.24 -1.84
CA GLY A 30 8.46 -6.79 -1.69
C GLY A 30 8.84 -6.29 -0.30
N LYS A 31 8.93 -7.17 0.70
CA LYS A 31 9.13 -6.82 2.12
C LYS A 31 10.38 -6.00 2.41
N THR A 32 11.40 -6.11 1.56
CA THR A 32 12.69 -5.41 1.68
C THR A 32 12.69 -4.04 0.99
N GLN A 33 11.73 -3.77 0.09
CA GLN A 33 11.64 -2.52 -0.65
C GLN A 33 11.18 -1.37 0.24
N ALA A 34 11.63 -0.16 -0.09
CA ALA A 34 11.29 1.05 0.67
C ALA A 34 9.77 1.31 0.65
N GLY A 35 9.09 1.04 -0.47
CA GLY A 35 7.64 1.17 -0.60
C GLY A 35 6.85 0.27 0.36
N TYR A 36 7.33 -0.93 0.69
CA TYR A 36 6.61 -1.84 1.59
C TYR A 36 6.50 -1.31 3.02
N ARG A 37 7.56 -0.64 3.51
CA ARG A 37 7.53 0.03 4.82
C ARG A 37 6.45 1.10 4.89
N LYS A 38 6.23 1.84 3.79
CA LYS A 38 5.17 2.86 3.70
C LYS A 38 3.78 2.24 3.66
N ILE A 39 3.57 1.17 2.87
CA ILE A 39 2.30 0.43 2.86
C ILE A 39 1.95 -0.04 4.27
N ARG A 40 2.92 -0.60 5.00
CA ARG A 40 2.73 -1.02 6.39
C ARG A 40 2.40 0.14 7.33
N PHE A 41 3.06 1.28 7.17
CA PHE A 41 2.78 2.48 7.96
C PHE A 41 1.35 2.99 7.71
N CYS A 42 0.96 3.13 6.45
CA CYS A 42 -0.37 3.58 6.07
C CYS A 42 -1.46 2.57 6.48
N GLY A 43 -1.19 1.26 6.42
CA GLY A 43 -2.10 0.24 6.93
C GLY A 43 -2.33 0.35 8.44
N LYS A 44 -1.27 0.66 9.21
CA LYS A 44 -1.41 0.94 10.65
C LYS A 44 -2.23 2.20 10.90
N GLN A 45 -1.95 3.28 10.18
CA GLN A 45 -2.69 4.54 10.32
C GLN A 45 -4.16 4.35 9.93
N ALA A 46 -4.44 3.63 8.84
CA ALA A 46 -5.80 3.27 8.44
C ALA A 46 -6.54 2.49 9.54
N GLY A 47 -5.86 1.54 10.18
CA GLY A 47 -6.42 0.83 11.35
C GLY A 47 -6.73 1.76 12.52
N HIS A 48 -5.84 2.71 12.82
CA HIS A 48 -6.08 3.74 13.85
C HIS A 48 -7.27 4.65 13.49
N ASP A 49 -7.44 4.96 12.21
CA ASP A 49 -8.51 5.81 11.69
C ASP A 49 -9.85 5.06 11.51
N GLY A 50 -9.90 3.77 11.87
CA GLY A 50 -11.09 2.93 11.74
C GLY A 50 -11.45 2.57 10.30
N LEU A 51 -10.47 2.62 9.40
CA LEU A 51 -10.58 2.21 8.00
C LEU A 51 -10.24 0.73 7.88
N GLN A 52 -11.16 -0.05 7.32
CA GLN A 52 -10.97 -1.50 7.13
C GLN A 52 -10.16 -1.82 5.88
N TYR A 53 -10.05 -0.86 4.95
CA TYR A 53 -9.44 -1.07 3.65
C TYR A 53 -8.41 0.01 3.34
N LEU A 54 -7.27 -0.44 2.82
CA LEU A 54 -6.25 0.40 2.21
C LEU A 54 -6.13 0.00 0.74
N ALA A 55 -6.42 0.93 -0.16
CA ALA A 55 -6.18 0.76 -1.59
C ALA A 55 -4.76 1.27 -1.90
N VAL A 56 -3.95 0.41 -2.51
CA VAL A 56 -2.59 0.76 -2.96
C VAL A 56 -2.60 0.77 -4.48
N ALA A 57 -2.31 1.92 -5.10
CA ALA A 57 -2.00 1.98 -6.51
C ALA A 57 -0.55 1.52 -6.70
N VAL A 58 -0.35 0.39 -7.35
CA VAL A 58 0.95 -0.15 -7.75
C VAL A 58 0.99 -0.24 -9.27
N GLN A 59 2.19 -0.14 -9.85
CA GLN A 59 2.39 -0.45 -11.27
C GLN A 59 2.14 -1.95 -11.52
N ALA A 60 1.57 -2.25 -12.70
CA ALA A 60 1.20 -3.58 -13.16
C ALA A 60 2.42 -4.41 -13.58
#